data_AF-A0A7W1SB00-F1
#
_entry.id   AF-A0A7W1SB00-F1
#
_cell.length_a   1.000
_cell.length_b   1.000
_cell.length_c   1.000
_cell.angle_alpha   90.00
_cell.angle_beta   90.00
_cell.angle_gamma   90.00
#
_symmetry.space_group_name_H-M   'P 1'
#
loop_
_entity.id
_entity.type
_entity.pdbx_description
1 polymer ?
#
loop_
_entity_poly.entity_id
_entity_poly.type
_entity_poly.pdbx_seq_one_letter_code
_entity_poly.pdbx_strand_id
1 'polypeptide(L)' 'FYAATVEDAFEYGNFDDRPIYEQLALPKEQRSIKLTQMLREEAVVVWKEYKAKPDKVQY' A
#
# COMPACT_ATOMS: atom_id res chain seq x y z
N PHE A 1 10.60 12.54 12.27
CA PHE A 1 12.04 12.24 12.39
C PHE A 1 12.24 10.74 12.21
N TYR A 2 13.31 10.33 11.53
CA TYR A 2 13.74 8.93 11.40
C TYR A 2 15.26 8.84 11.67
N ALA A 3 15.77 7.65 12.00
CA ALA A 3 17.18 7.45 12.34
C ALA A 3 17.94 6.74 11.21
N ALA A 4 17.57 5.49 10.91
CA ALA A 4 18.19 4.69 9.86
C ALA A 4 17.57 5.00 8.49
N THR A 5 18.38 4.88 7.44
CA THR A 5 17.92 4.99 6.04
C THR A 5 17.59 3.62 5.44
N VAL A 6 17.04 3.62 4.22
CA VAL A 6 16.82 2.38 3.46
C VAL A 6 18.15 1.73 3.06
N GLU A 7 19.20 2.52 2.86
CA GLU A 7 20.57 2.04 2.62
C GLU A 7 21.14 1.35 3.86
N ASP A 8 20.91 1.87 5.07
CA ASP A 8 21.32 1.20 6.32
C ASP A 8 20.63 -0.15 6.49
N ALA A 9 19.33 -0.22 6.21
CA ALA A 9 18.55 -1.47 6.28
C ALA A 9 19.03 -2.52 5.27
N PHE A 10 19.42 -2.07 4.08
CA PHE A 10 19.99 -2.93 3.05
C PHE A 10 21.37 -3.45 3.46
N GLU A 11 22.29 -2.56 3.83
CA GLU A 11 23.70 -2.88 4.11
C GLU A 11 23.86 -3.75 5.37
N TYR A 12 23.17 -3.41 6.46
CA TYR A 12 23.40 -4.05 7.75
C TYR A 12 22.28 -4.99 8.20
N GLY A 13 21.09 -4.88 7.60
CA GLY A 13 19.91 -5.67 7.95
C GLY A 13 19.57 -6.79 6.98
N ASN A 14 20.17 -6.81 5.79
CA ASN A 14 19.78 -7.69 4.68
C ASN A 14 18.27 -7.57 4.33
N PHE A 15 17.72 -6.36 4.45
CA PHE A 15 16.37 -6.02 4.02
C PHE A 15 16.45 -5.09 2.81
N ASP A 16 15.96 -5.58 1.66
CA ASP A 16 15.94 -4.78 0.43
C ASP A 16 14.53 -4.26 0.15
N ASP A 17 14.17 -3.16 0.79
CA ASP A 17 12.88 -2.48 0.60
C ASP A 17 12.86 -1.60 -0.67
N ARG A 18 14.04 -1.33 -1.27
CA ARG A 18 14.18 -0.40 -2.40
C ARG A 18 13.30 -0.79 -3.60
N PRO A 19 13.20 -2.07 -4.03
CA PRO A 19 12.31 -2.46 -5.10
C PRO A 19 10.84 -2.13 -4.78
N ILE A 20 10.42 -2.24 -3.52
CA ILE A 20 9.05 -1.90 -3.12
C ILE A 20 8.82 -0.39 -3.29
N TYR A 21 9.73 0.45 -2.79
CA TYR A 21 9.64 1.90 -2.93
C TYR A 21 9.66 2.35 -4.40
N GLU A 22 10.56 1.78 -5.22
CA GLU A 22 10.65 2.02 -6.65
C GLU A 22 9.33 1.69 -7.36
N GLN A 23 8.73 0.52 -7.08
CA GLN A 23 7.46 0.12 -7.68
C GLN A 23 6.29 0.99 -7.20
N LEU A 24 6.30 1.45 -5.96
CA LEU A 24 5.25 2.33 -5.43
C LEU A 24 5.27 3.72 -6.08
N ALA A 25 6.44 4.21 -6.49
CA ALA A 25 6.60 5.49 -7.20
C ALA A 25 6.09 5.44 -8.65
N LEU A 26 5.96 4.26 -9.24
CA LEU A 26 5.45 4.08 -10.60
C LEU A 26 3.90 4.13 -10.66
N PRO A 27 3.32 4.61 -11.77
CA PRO A 27 1.92 4.34 -12.12
C PRO A 27 1.62 2.84 -12.04
N LYS A 28 0.41 2.47 -11.63
CA LYS A 28 0.02 1.06 -11.37
C LYS A 28 0.26 0.18 -12.60
N GLU A 29 0.09 0.74 -13.78
CA GLU A 29 0.20 0.08 -15.07
C GLU A 29 1.66 -0.16 -15.49
N GLN A 30 2.61 0.54 -14.87
CA GLN A 30 4.05 0.43 -15.14
C GLN A 30 4.78 -0.43 -14.11
N ARG A 31 4.07 -0.95 -13.11
CA ARG A 31 4.67 -1.82 -12.08
C ARG A 31 5.03 -3.18 -12.67
N SER A 32 6.10 -3.78 -12.15
CA SER A 32 6.59 -5.10 -12.53
C SER A 32 5.57 -6.19 -12.21
N ILE A 33 4.83 -6.04 -11.11
CA ILE A 33 3.68 -6.89 -10.77
C ILE A 33 2.43 -6.25 -11.35
N LYS A 34 1.66 -7.01 -12.14
CA LYS A 34 0.42 -6.55 -12.75
C LYS A 34 -0.67 -6.34 -11.70
N LEU A 35 -1.21 -5.14 -11.62
CA LEU A 35 -2.39 -4.81 -10.80
C LEU A 35 -3.62 -4.71 -11.69
N THR A 36 -4.62 -5.57 -11.48
CA THR A 36 -5.92 -5.49 -12.18
C THR A 36 -6.99 -5.06 -11.20
N GLN A 37 -7.67 -3.95 -11.46
CA GLN A 37 -8.81 -3.53 -10.64
C GLN A 37 -10.05 -4.36 -11.01
N MET A 38 -10.70 -4.93 -10.00
CA MET A 38 -11.89 -5.77 -10.17
C MET A 38 -12.95 -5.39 -9.13
N LEU A 39 -14.23 -5.50 -9.52
CA LEU A 39 -15.38 -5.35 -8.62
C LEU A 39 -15.40 -4.06 -7.79
N ARG A 40 -15.00 -2.93 -8.39
CA ARG A 40 -14.88 -1.65 -7.66
C ARG A 40 -16.22 -1.21 -7.08
N GLU A 41 -17.32 -1.40 -7.81
CA GLU A 41 -18.63 -0.91 -7.38
C GLU A 41 -19.14 -1.68 -6.16
N GLU A 42 -18.96 -3.00 -6.17
CA GLU A 42 -19.29 -3.91 -5.08
C GLU A 42 -18.37 -3.68 -3.87
N ALA A 43 -17.06 -3.52 -4.09
CA ALA A 43 -16.11 -3.24 -3.02
C ALA A 43 -16.43 -1.92 -2.28
N VAL A 44 -16.96 -0.92 -2.98
CA VAL A 44 -17.39 0.35 -2.37
C VAL A 44 -18.63 0.20 -1.48
N VAL A 45 -19.46 -0.84 -1.67
CA VAL A 45 -20.63 -1.08 -0.81
C VAL A 45 -20.20 -1.32 0.64
N VAL A 46 -19.16 -2.13 0.87
CA VAL A 46 -18.62 -2.40 2.22
C VAL A 46 -18.19 -1.12 2.92
N TRP A 47 -17.57 -0.19 2.18
CA TRP A 47 -17.17 1.12 2.74
C TRP A 47 -18.36 2.02 3.06
N LYS A 48 -19.44 1.97 2.26
CA LYS A 48 -20.68 2.71 2.55
C LYS A 48 -21.35 2.18 3.82
N GLU A 49 -21.43 0.86 3.98
CA GLU A 49 -21.96 0.20 5.18
C GLU A 49 -21.10 0.52 6.41
N TYR A 50 -19.77 0.40 6.28
CA TYR A 50 -18.86 0.77 7.36
C TYR A 50 -19.02 2.23 7.74
N LYS A 51 -19.16 3.14 6.76
CA LYS A 51 -19.39 4.56 7.02
C LYS A 51 -20.71 4.79 7.78
N ALA A 52 -21.74 4.00 7.53
CA ALA A 52 -23.05 4.11 8.18
C ALA A 52 -23.12 3.44 9.57
N LYS A 53 -22.19 2.54 9.89
CA LYS A 53 -22.16 1.81 11.16
C LYS A 53 -21.97 2.79 12.36
N PRO A 54 -22.94 2.87 13.29
CA PRO A 54 -22.93 3.88 14.36
C PRO A 54 -21.75 3.74 15.34
N ASP A 55 -21.33 2.51 15.58
CA ASP A 55 -20.24 2.11 16.48
C ASP A 55 -18.98 1.74 15.69
N LYS A 56 -18.79 2.29 14.50
CA LYS A 56 -17.51 2.15 13.80
C LYS A 56 -16.41 2.90 14.57
N VAL A 57 -15.24 2.30 14.63
CA VAL A 57 -14.01 3.06 14.92
C VAL A 57 -13.59 3.81 13.67
N GLN A 58 -12.69 4.78 13.78
CA GLN A 58 -12.09 5.35 12.58
C GLN A 58 -11.19 4.27 11.95
N TYR A 59 -11.32 4.11 10.63
CA TYR A 59 -10.45 3.25 9.84
C TYR A 59 -9.21 4.02 9.41
#